data_AF-A0A937XPS7-F1
#
_entry.id   AF-A0A937XPS7-F1
#
_cell.length_a   1.000
_cell.length_b   1.000
_cell.length_c   1.000
_cell.angle_alpha   90.00
_cell.angle_beta   90.00
_cell.angle_gamma   90.00
#
_symmetry.space_group_name_H-M   'P 1'
#
loop_
_entity.id
_entity.type
_entity.pdbx_description
1 polymer ?
#
loop_
_entity_poly.entity_id
_entity_poly.type
_entity_poly.pdbx_seq_one_letter_code
_entity_poly.pdbx_strand_id
1 'polypeptide(L)' 'MSAGGPAYRDAALYPSGAAHHDKENSMAAIGSKIPDFKLKANDASDVSLGQYAGKWVVISAYPLAFTGG' A
#
# COMPACT_ATOMS: atom_id res chain seq x y z
N MET A 1 -0.38 2.90 -37.43
CA MET A 1 -0.30 1.79 -36.45
C MET A 1 0.36 2.32 -35.19
N SER A 2 -0.39 2.43 -34.09
CA SER A 2 0.13 2.84 -32.77
C SER A 2 -0.43 1.88 -31.73
N ALA A 3 0.45 1.28 -30.95
CA ALA A 3 0.16 0.23 -29.98
C ALA A 3 -0.74 0.74 -28.85
N GLY A 4 -1.75 -0.05 -28.49
CA GLY A 4 -2.60 0.17 -27.33
C GLY A 4 -1.85 -0.22 -26.05
N GLY A 5 -1.61 0.76 -25.18
CA GLY A 5 -1.32 0.51 -23.77
C GLY A 5 -2.65 0.24 -23.02
N PRO A 6 -2.65 -0.57 -21.95
CA PRO A 6 -3.87 -0.81 -21.19
C PRO A 6 -4.35 0.49 -20.54
N ALA A 7 -5.61 0.83 -20.82
CA ALA A 7 -6.30 1.97 -20.24
C ALA A 7 -6.46 1.76 -18.73
N TYR A 8 -5.79 2.57 -17.92
CA TYR A 8 -6.14 2.76 -16.51
C TYR A 8 -7.43 3.57 -16.41
N ARG A 9 -8.54 3.02 -16.91
CA ARG A 9 -9.86 3.65 -16.87
C ARG A 9 -10.87 2.56 -16.63
N ASP A 10 -11.12 2.31 -15.35
CA ASP A 10 -12.45 2.02 -14.82
C ASP A 10 -12.39 2.12 -13.30
N ALA A 11 -12.56 3.36 -12.82
CA ALA A 11 -12.72 3.69 -11.40
C ALA A 11 -14.09 3.22 -10.84
N ALA A 12 -14.75 2.26 -11.49
CA ALA A 12 -16.12 1.82 -11.19
C ALA A 12 -16.20 0.56 -10.29
N LEU A 13 -15.07 0.04 -9.80
CA LEU A 13 -15.01 -1.14 -8.93
C LEU A 13 -14.72 -0.86 -7.44
N TYR A 14 -14.70 0.42 -7.03
CA TYR A 14 -14.63 0.79 -5.61
C TYR A 14 -15.99 1.27 -5.13
N PRO A 15 -16.85 0.40 -4.55
CA PRO A 15 -18.08 0.86 -3.95
C PRO A 15 -17.77 1.78 -2.77
N SER A 16 -18.38 2.95 -2.82
CA SER A 16 -18.35 4.01 -1.82
C SER A 16 -19.18 3.62 -0.59
N GLY A 17 -18.58 3.74 0.59
CA GLY A 17 -19.23 4.21 1.82
C GLY A 17 -20.28 3.31 2.51
N ALA A 18 -19.83 2.43 3.41
CA ALA A 18 -20.55 2.07 4.63
C ALA A 18 -19.55 1.74 5.74
N ALA A 19 -19.66 2.44 6.88
CA ALA A 19 -18.75 2.28 8.01
C ALA A 19 -18.95 0.93 8.71
N HIS A 20 -17.86 0.17 8.88
CA HIS A 20 -17.77 -0.94 9.81
C HIS A 20 -16.51 -0.77 10.67
N HIS A 21 -16.72 -0.75 11.98
CA HIS A 21 -15.69 -0.65 13.00
C HIS A 21 -15.11 -2.05 13.23
N ASP A 22 -14.25 -2.49 12.30
CA ASP A 22 -13.59 -3.80 12.36
C ASP A 22 -12.09 -3.56 12.52
N LYS A 23 -11.55 -3.91 13.67
CA LYS A 23 -10.14 -3.73 14.05
C LYS A 23 -9.23 -4.81 13.43
N GLU A 24 -9.56 -5.32 12.26
CA GLU A 24 -8.84 -6.40 11.60
C GLU A 24 -9.17 -6.41 10.09
N ASN A 25 -8.15 -6.26 9.25
CA ASN A 25 -8.16 -6.57 7.82
C ASN A 25 -8.78 -5.55 6.82
N SER A 26 -8.48 -4.25 6.97
CA SER A 26 -8.71 -3.28 5.88
C SER A 26 -7.46 -3.15 5.00
N MET A 27 -7.51 -3.70 3.78
CA MET A 27 -6.52 -3.40 2.75
C MET A 27 -6.54 -1.89 2.43
N ALA A 28 -5.37 -1.31 2.14
CA ALA A 28 -5.28 0.11 1.79
C ALA A 28 -6.16 0.42 0.56
N ALA A 29 -7.06 1.39 0.70
CA ALA A 29 -7.97 1.83 -0.37
C ALA A 29 -7.44 3.10 -1.05
N ILE A 30 -7.68 3.22 -2.36
CA ILE A 30 -7.29 4.41 -3.14
C ILE A 30 -7.98 5.66 -2.59
N GLY A 31 -7.24 6.75 -2.43
CA GLY A 31 -7.75 8.02 -1.91
C GLY A 31 -7.89 8.08 -0.38
N SER A 32 -7.81 6.94 0.31
CA SER A 32 -7.79 6.90 1.77
C SER A 32 -6.40 7.16 2.32
N LYS A 33 -6.33 7.81 3.48
CA LYS A 33 -5.08 7.89 4.24
C LYS A 33 -4.66 6.49 4.66
N ILE A 34 -3.44 6.10 4.29
CA ILE A 34 -2.87 4.82 4.71
C ILE A 34 -2.69 4.79 6.25
N PRO A 35 -2.97 3.65 6.92
CA PRO A 35 -2.65 3.48 8.33
C PRO A 35 -1.15 3.66 8.58
N ASP A 36 -0.80 4.26 9.72
CA ASP A 36 0.61 4.30 10.11
C ASP A 36 1.07 2.91 10.55
N PHE A 37 2.31 2.58 10.25
CA PHE A 37 2.92 1.31 10.60
C PHE A 37 4.38 1.53 11.01
N LYS A 38 4.85 0.62 11.86
CA LYS A 38 6.23 0.61 12.36
C LYS A 38 6.86 -0.74 12.02
N LEU A 39 7.97 -0.72 11.29
CA LEU A 39 8.73 -1.90 10.90
C LEU A 39 10.13 -1.84 11.49
N LYS A 40 10.76 -3.02 11.57
CA LYS A 40 12.18 -3.13 11.84
C LYS A 40 12.96 -3.08 10.54
N ALA A 41 13.95 -2.20 10.48
CA ALA A 41 14.95 -2.20 9.40
C ALA A 41 15.99 -3.30 9.65
N ASN A 42 16.87 -3.52 8.65
CA ASN A 42 17.92 -4.55 8.71
C ASN A 42 18.92 -4.33 9.86
N ASP A 43 19.10 -3.09 10.30
CA ASP A 43 19.94 -2.71 11.44
C ASP A 43 19.19 -2.75 12.79
N ALA A 44 18.00 -3.35 12.81
CA ALA A 44 17.07 -3.41 13.94
C ALA A 44 16.54 -2.05 14.42
N SER A 45 16.83 -0.96 13.71
CA SER A 45 16.22 0.33 13.96
C SER A 45 14.73 0.32 13.61
N ASP A 46 14.03 1.28 14.19
CA ASP A 46 12.60 1.47 13.97
C ASP A 46 12.35 2.42 12.80
N VAL A 47 11.62 1.94 11.80
CA VAL A 47 11.16 2.73 10.65
C VAL A 47 9.65 2.90 10.71
N SER A 48 9.18 4.11 10.45
CA SER A 48 7.75 4.42 10.27
C SER A 48 7.49 5.14 8.96
N LEU A 49 6.26 5.09 8.48
CA LEU A 49 5.91 5.74 7.21
C LEU A 49 6.12 7.26 7.25
N GLY A 50 5.89 7.88 8.42
CA GLY A 50 6.07 9.32 8.62
C GLY A 50 7.48 9.84 8.31
N GLN A 51 8.51 8.98 8.41
CA GLN A 51 9.89 9.33 8.05
C GLN A 51 10.06 9.63 6.54
N TYR A 52 9.10 9.23 5.70
CA TYR A 52 9.10 9.44 4.25
C TYR A 52 8.14 10.55 3.79
N ALA A 53 7.68 11.42 4.71
CA ALA A 53 6.77 12.52 4.37
C ALA A 53 7.32 13.38 3.21
N GLY A 54 6.43 13.72 2.26
CA GLY A 54 6.78 14.50 1.07
C GLY A 54 7.48 13.69 -0.05
N LYS A 55 7.67 12.38 0.11
CA LYS A 55 8.22 11.50 -0.93
C LYS A 55 7.14 10.57 -1.47
N TRP A 56 7.31 10.16 -2.73
CA TRP A 56 6.56 9.02 -3.28
C TRP A 56 7.13 7.72 -2.72
N VAL A 57 6.26 6.87 -2.18
CA VAL A 57 6.63 5.61 -1.51
C VAL A 57 5.87 4.47 -2.17
N VAL A 58 6.59 3.38 -2.47
CA VAL A 58 6.01 2.11 -2.93
C VAL A 58 6.16 1.10 -1.79
N ILE A 59 5.06 0.48 -1.38
CA ILE A 59 5.07 -0.60 -0.38
C ILE A 59 4.97 -1.93 -1.13
N SER A 60 5.94 -2.80 -0.89
CA SER A 60 6.02 -4.11 -1.52
C SER A 60 6.05 -5.17 -0.43
N ALA A 61 4.98 -5.97 -0.33
CA ALA A 61 4.80 -6.99 0.69
C ALA A 61 4.89 -8.40 0.06
N TYR A 62 5.62 -9.31 0.71
CA TYR A 62 5.85 -10.67 0.24
C TYR A 62 5.60 -11.67 1.39
N PRO A 63 5.02 -12.85 1.14
CA PRO A 63 4.79 -13.87 2.19
C PRO A 63 6.10 -14.35 2.86
N LEU A 64 7.20 -14.36 2.09
CA LEU A 64 8.54 -14.68 2.56
C LEU A 64 9.53 -13.74 1.87
N ALA A 65 10.15 -12.84 2.64
CA ALA A 65 11.14 -11.89 2.11
C ALA A 65 12.52 -12.53 1.87
N PHE A 66 12.76 -13.73 2.40
CA PHE A 66 14.02 -14.46 2.26
C PHE A 66 13.85 -15.59 1.23
N THR A 67 13.93 -15.25 -0.04
CA THR A 67 14.20 -16.22 -1.10
C THR A 67 15.70 -16.24 -1.34
N GLY A 68 16.45 -16.87 -0.42
CA GLY A 68 17.89 -17.08 -0.61
C GLY A 68 18.12 -17.96 -1.83
N GLY A 69 18.88 -17.47 -2.80
CA GLY A 69 19.52 -18.24 -3.86
C GLY A 69 21.00 -18.41 -3.59
#